data_AF-A0A426TRG6-F1
#
_entry.id   AF-A0A426TRG6-F1
#
_cell.length_a   1.000
_cell.length_b   1.000
_cell.length_c   1.000
_cell.angle_alpha   90.00
_cell.angle_beta   90.00
_cell.angle_gamma   90.00
#
_symmetry.space_group_name_H-M   'P 1'
#
loop_
_entity.id
_entity.type
_entity.pdbx_description
1 polymer ?
#
loop_
_entity_poly.entity_id
_entity_poly.type
_entity_poly.pdbx_seq_one_letter_code
_entity_poly.pdbx_strand_id
1 'polypeptide(L)'
;MSNYTTITYHDELLPDKSVRRSFDDGNYEWRRQLPDGRVEWQDSRGLTGVDELLGDTLVKRTLANGKVIYGREHGYGRTAWASGTSRVVTVNQTTVGGKVGAVLLGAGAGFLLGSIMWPPEYLNPEEEAQMREAMRTQQTSSDSGGGGDSGSNSYSSGSDSSSDSGWDDGDSDGDGDGDFG
;
A
#
# COMPACT_ATOMS: atom_id res chain seq x y z
N MET A 1 6.68 27.00 -15.23
CA MET A 1 6.64 25.74 -14.45
C MET A 1 5.70 25.99 -13.28
N SER A 2 4.67 25.15 -13.09
CA SER A 2 3.80 25.28 -11.92
C SER A 2 4.63 24.94 -10.68
N ASN A 3 4.96 25.93 -9.84
CA ASN A 3 5.66 25.69 -8.59
C ASN A 3 4.73 24.97 -7.63
N TYR A 4 5.05 23.72 -7.29
CA TYR A 4 4.39 22.99 -6.20
C TYR A 4 5.46 22.62 -5.16
N THR A 5 5.04 22.51 -3.91
CA THR A 5 5.92 22.08 -2.82
C THR A 5 5.86 20.56 -2.69
N THR A 6 7.00 19.92 -2.50
CA THR A 6 7.06 18.50 -2.12
C THR A 6 7.37 18.41 -0.64
N ILE A 7 6.63 17.56 0.07
CA ILE A 7 6.81 17.27 1.49
C ILE A 7 6.94 15.75 1.61
N THR A 8 8.05 15.26 2.13
CA THR A 8 8.20 13.82 2.38
C THR A 8 7.71 13.44 3.77
N TYR A 9 7.32 12.19 3.98
CA TYR A 9 6.91 11.71 5.28
C TYR A 9 7.24 10.26 5.54
N HIS A 10 7.34 9.90 6.81
CA HIS A 10 7.45 8.53 7.31
C HIS A 10 6.27 8.17 8.20
N ASP A 11 5.73 6.98 8.04
CA ASP A 11 4.63 6.39 8.78
C ASP A 11 5.20 5.36 9.77
N GLU A 12 4.75 5.42 11.00
CA GLU A 12 5.07 4.45 12.05
C GLU A 12 3.76 3.80 12.51
N LEU A 13 3.67 2.48 12.46
CA LEU A 13 2.54 1.74 13.00
C LEU A 13 2.65 1.66 14.52
N LEU A 14 1.64 2.17 15.22
CA LEU A 14 1.57 2.19 16.68
C LEU A 14 0.89 0.92 17.25
N PRO A 15 1.08 0.60 18.53
CA PRO A 15 0.51 -0.61 19.16
C PRO A 15 -1.03 -0.70 19.12
N ASP A 16 -1.71 0.45 19.06
CA ASP A 16 -3.17 0.54 18.95
C ASP A 16 -3.69 0.44 17.50
N LYS A 17 -2.81 0.07 16.55
CA LYS A 17 -3.05 0.00 15.11
C LYS A 17 -3.31 1.35 14.44
N SER A 18 -3.13 2.46 15.17
CA SER A 18 -3.06 3.78 14.53
C SER A 18 -1.69 3.96 13.86
N VAL A 19 -1.59 4.95 12.99
CA VAL A 19 -0.36 5.31 12.29
C VAL A 19 0.06 6.71 12.70
N ARG A 20 1.32 6.91 13.06
CA ARG A 20 1.92 8.23 13.22
C ARG A 20 2.73 8.56 11.97
N ARG A 21 2.27 9.54 11.22
CA ARG A 21 2.99 10.16 10.10
C ARG A 21 3.88 11.29 10.60
N SER A 22 5.14 11.33 10.19
CA SER A 22 6.13 12.36 10.52
C SER A 22 6.57 13.00 9.21
N PHE A 23 6.36 14.29 9.05
CA PHE A 23 6.72 15.04 7.84
C PHE A 23 8.13 15.64 7.98
N ASP A 24 8.81 15.85 6.85
CA ASP A 24 10.14 16.47 6.79
C ASP A 24 10.16 17.93 7.28
N ASP A 25 9.02 18.60 7.26
CA ASP A 25 8.81 19.95 7.78
C ASP A 25 8.66 20.01 9.31
N GLY A 26 8.76 18.86 9.99
CA GLY A 26 8.67 18.74 11.45
C GLY A 26 7.25 18.61 12.01
N ASN A 27 6.22 18.60 11.17
CA ASN A 27 4.85 18.29 11.60
C ASN A 27 4.64 16.77 11.75
N TYR A 28 3.65 16.40 12.56
CA TYR A 28 3.19 15.01 12.72
C TYR A 28 1.69 14.92 12.49
N GLU A 29 1.22 13.77 12.02
CA GLU A 29 -0.21 13.46 11.89
C GLU A 29 -0.48 12.04 12.42
N TRP A 30 -1.35 11.92 13.42
CA TRP A 30 -1.88 10.64 13.88
C TRP A 30 -3.09 10.28 13.03
N ARG A 31 -3.15 9.03 12.57
CA ARG A 31 -4.16 8.53 11.65
C ARG A 31 -4.76 7.23 12.18
N ARG A 32 -6.08 7.11 12.11
CA ARG A 32 -6.79 5.89 12.51
C ARG A 32 -7.83 5.52 11.46
N GLN A 33 -7.73 4.30 10.94
CA GLN A 33 -8.74 3.77 10.03
C GLN A 33 -10.01 3.39 10.79
N LEU A 34 -11.15 3.81 10.25
CA LEU A 34 -12.48 3.48 10.74
C LEU A 34 -13.01 2.20 10.08
N PRO A 35 -14.02 1.53 10.68
CA PRO A 35 -14.59 0.31 10.11
C PRO A 35 -15.18 0.46 8.70
N ASP A 36 -15.56 1.68 8.31
CA ASP A 36 -16.11 2.00 6.99
C ASP A 36 -15.02 2.40 5.96
N GLY A 37 -13.74 2.24 6.31
CA GLY A 37 -12.60 2.54 5.46
C GLY A 37 -12.14 3.99 5.47
N ARG A 38 -12.90 4.91 6.08
CA ARG A 38 -12.45 6.30 6.27
C ARG A 38 -11.28 6.36 7.25
N VAL A 39 -10.51 7.45 7.20
CA VAL A 39 -9.37 7.66 8.09
C VAL A 39 -9.55 8.95 8.87
N GLU A 40 -9.70 8.86 10.18
CA GLU A 40 -9.61 10.03 11.05
C GLU A 40 -8.16 10.43 11.23
N TRP A 41 -7.90 11.73 11.26
CA TRP A 41 -6.56 12.25 11.51
C TRP A 41 -6.55 13.47 12.42
N GLN A 42 -5.42 13.66 13.10
CA GLN A 42 -5.09 14.84 13.89
C GLN A 42 -3.63 15.20 13.65
N ASP A 43 -3.32 16.48 13.41
CA ASP A 43 -1.95 16.96 13.28
C ASP A 43 -1.38 17.56 14.58
N SER A 44 -0.07 17.73 14.64
CA SER A 44 0.65 18.34 15.76
C SER A 44 0.31 19.81 16.01
N ARG A 45 -0.44 20.46 15.12
CA ARG A 45 -0.95 21.83 15.26
C ARG A 45 -2.39 21.87 15.76
N GLY A 46 -2.99 20.71 16.04
CA GLY A 46 -4.36 20.58 16.54
C GLY A 46 -5.43 20.61 15.44
N LEU A 47 -5.05 20.59 14.16
CA LEU A 47 -6.01 20.38 13.08
C LEU A 47 -6.47 18.92 13.09
N THR A 48 -7.75 18.71 12.83
CA THR A 48 -8.34 17.38 12.76
C THR A 48 -9.25 17.27 11.55
N GLY A 49 -9.47 16.04 11.10
CA GLY A 49 -10.37 15.77 9.98
C GLY A 49 -10.54 14.30 9.69
N VAL A 50 -11.22 14.05 8.57
CA VAL A 50 -11.49 12.71 8.05
C VAL A 50 -11.11 12.68 6.57
N ASP A 51 -10.33 11.68 6.19
CA ASP A 51 -10.05 11.34 4.81
C ASP A 51 -11.00 10.22 4.36
N GLU A 52 -11.65 10.41 3.22
CA GLU A 52 -12.53 9.45 2.56
C GLU A 52 -11.96 9.17 1.15
N LEU A 53 -11.79 7.91 0.79
CA LEU A 53 -11.42 7.53 -0.57
C LEU A 53 -12.67 7.58 -1.47
N LEU A 54 -12.56 8.27 -2.59
CA LEU A 54 -13.57 8.43 -3.63
C LEU A 54 -13.04 7.80 -4.92
N GLY A 55 -13.65 6.69 -5.36
CA GLY A 55 -13.14 5.89 -6.47
C GLY A 55 -11.73 5.36 -6.19
N ASP A 56 -10.89 5.29 -7.21
CA ASP A 56 -9.62 4.54 -7.12
C ASP A 56 -8.42 5.41 -6.68
N THR A 57 -8.51 6.73 -6.85
CA THR A 57 -7.35 7.63 -6.65
C THR A 57 -7.67 8.93 -5.95
N LEU A 58 -8.93 9.28 -5.74
CA LEU A 58 -9.28 10.58 -5.18
C LEU A 58 -9.53 10.47 -3.68
N VAL A 59 -8.91 11.34 -2.89
CA VAL A 59 -9.11 11.41 -1.45
C VAL A 59 -9.83 12.70 -1.12
N LYS A 60 -10.98 12.62 -0.46
CA LYS A 60 -11.69 13.75 0.12
C LYS A 60 -11.27 13.93 1.57
N ARG A 61 -10.56 15.01 1.87
CA ARG A 61 -10.20 15.42 3.23
C ARG A 61 -11.19 16.46 3.74
N THR A 62 -12.00 16.09 4.73
CA THR A 62 -12.94 16.99 5.40
C THR A 62 -12.34 17.41 6.75
N LEU A 63 -12.03 18.69 6.90
CA LEU A 63 -11.52 19.26 8.16
C LEU A 63 -12.67 19.41 9.17
N ALA A 64 -12.36 19.43 10.46
CA ALA A 64 -13.35 19.63 11.52
C ALA A 64 -14.14 20.96 11.41
N ASN A 65 -13.61 21.95 10.71
CA ASN A 65 -14.31 23.21 10.41
C ASN A 65 -15.25 23.12 9.19
N GLY A 66 -15.44 21.93 8.60
CA GLY A 66 -16.27 21.69 7.43
C GLY A 66 -15.60 21.98 6.09
N LYS A 67 -14.36 22.51 6.07
CA LYS A 67 -13.63 22.73 4.82
C LYS A 67 -13.28 21.38 4.17
N VAL A 68 -13.49 21.28 2.87
CA VAL A 68 -13.10 20.13 2.05
C VAL A 68 -11.85 20.46 1.23
N ILE A 69 -10.91 19.51 1.18
CA ILE A 69 -9.72 19.54 0.33
C ILE A 69 -9.64 18.19 -0.38
N TYR A 70 -9.33 18.20 -1.67
CA TYR A 70 -9.13 16.96 -2.41
C TYR A 70 -7.64 16.66 -2.59
N GLY A 71 -7.31 15.39 -2.45
CA GLY A 71 -6.04 14.79 -2.80
C GLY A 71 -6.22 13.82 -3.97
N ARG A 72 -5.19 13.63 -4.80
CA ARG A 72 -5.13 12.58 -5.82
C ARG A 72 -3.90 11.72 -5.62
N GLU A 73 -4.10 10.42 -5.49
CA GLU A 73 -3.03 9.44 -5.40
C GLU A 73 -2.43 9.15 -6.79
N HIS A 74 -1.10 9.04 -6.83
CA HIS A 74 -0.32 8.78 -8.04
C HIS A 74 0.49 7.47 -7.94
N GLY A 75 0.12 6.59 -7.01
CA GLY A 75 0.87 5.39 -6.67
C GLY A 75 2.20 5.69 -5.98
N TYR A 76 2.83 4.61 -5.47
CA TYR A 76 4.12 4.66 -4.77
C TYR A 76 4.14 5.64 -3.58
N GLY A 77 3.01 5.75 -2.86
CA GLY A 77 2.90 6.60 -1.67
C GLY A 77 2.84 8.11 -1.94
N ARG A 78 2.54 8.51 -3.19
CA ARG A 78 2.45 9.93 -3.59
C ARG A 78 1.02 10.41 -3.66
N THR A 79 0.75 11.57 -3.08
CA THR A 79 -0.56 12.22 -3.12
C THR A 79 -0.39 13.70 -3.45
N ALA A 80 -1.03 14.17 -4.52
CA ALA A 80 -1.10 15.57 -4.89
C ALA A 80 -2.32 16.21 -4.24
N TRP A 81 -2.13 17.35 -3.59
CA TRP A 81 -3.15 18.12 -2.90
C TRP A 81 -3.26 19.50 -3.53
N ALA A 82 -4.49 19.97 -3.72
CA ALA A 82 -4.76 21.32 -4.19
C ALA A 82 -5.74 22.02 -3.24
N SER A 83 -5.40 23.24 -2.80
CA SER A 83 -6.32 24.11 -2.06
C SER A 83 -6.08 25.56 -2.47
N GLY A 84 -7.01 26.11 -3.26
CA GLY A 84 -6.82 27.42 -3.87
C GLY A 84 -5.56 27.46 -4.74
N THR A 85 -4.69 28.44 -4.51
CA THR A 85 -3.43 28.57 -5.26
C THR A 85 -2.31 27.65 -4.76
N SER A 86 -2.48 26.99 -3.61
CA SER A 86 -1.48 26.12 -3.02
C SER A 86 -1.53 24.72 -3.59
N ARG A 87 -0.38 24.23 -4.05
CA ARG A 87 -0.17 22.89 -4.61
C ARG A 87 0.92 22.17 -3.85
N VAL A 88 0.57 21.05 -3.24
CA VAL A 88 1.50 20.25 -2.41
C VAL A 88 1.47 18.80 -2.88
N VAL A 89 2.63 18.16 -2.93
CA VAL A 89 2.74 16.72 -3.16
C VAL A 89 3.37 16.10 -1.94
N THR A 90 2.63 15.21 -1.27
CA THR A 90 3.15 14.43 -0.15
C THR A 90 3.69 13.09 -0.64
N VAL A 91 4.84 12.66 -0.14
CA VAL A 91 5.51 11.41 -0.58
C VAL A 91 5.87 10.52 0.62
N ASN A 92 5.34 9.29 0.66
CA ASN A 92 5.68 8.30 1.68
C ASN A 92 7.07 7.71 1.47
N GLN A 93 7.91 7.72 2.50
CA GLN A 93 9.24 7.12 2.53
C GLN A 93 9.31 5.82 3.35
N THR A 94 8.18 5.33 3.86
CA THR A 94 8.10 4.13 4.73
C THR A 94 8.09 2.83 3.95
N THR A 95 7.59 2.84 2.72
CA THR A 95 7.40 1.63 1.87
C THR A 95 8.72 1.12 1.26
N VAL A 96 9.82 1.31 1.98
CA VAL A 96 11.20 1.12 1.53
C VAL A 96 11.75 -0.15 2.17
N GLY A 97 11.06 -1.27 1.97
CA GLY A 97 11.54 -2.62 2.27
C GLY A 97 11.78 -3.39 0.97
N GLY A 98 12.91 -3.16 0.28
CA GLY A 98 13.29 -3.87 -0.95
C GLY A 98 13.92 -2.98 -2.03
N LYS A 99 14.17 -3.56 -3.22
CA LYS A 99 14.90 -2.92 -4.35
C LYS A 99 14.29 -1.59 -4.83
N VAL A 100 12.97 -1.40 -4.67
CA VAL A 100 12.25 -0.15 -5.00
C VAL A 100 12.57 0.97 -3.99
N GLY A 101 12.81 0.60 -2.74
CA GLY A 101 13.23 1.52 -1.70
C GLY A 101 14.61 2.14 -1.96
N ALA A 102 15.53 1.39 -2.56
CA ALA A 102 16.85 1.90 -2.93
C ALA A 102 16.80 3.00 -4.01
N VAL A 103 15.83 2.93 -4.94
CA VAL A 103 15.64 3.95 -5.98
C VAL A 103 15.06 5.24 -5.38
N LEU A 104 14.13 5.14 -4.42
CA LEU A 104 13.54 6.31 -3.77
C LEU A 104 14.46 6.95 -2.72
N LEU A 105 15.23 6.15 -1.96
CA LEU A 105 16.27 6.66 -1.06
C LEU A 105 17.43 7.32 -1.83
N GLY A 106 17.81 6.78 -2.99
CA GLY A 106 18.94 7.28 -3.78
C GLY A 106 18.65 8.52 -4.63
N ALA A 107 17.38 8.79 -4.96
CA ALA A 107 17.04 9.83 -5.94
C ALA A 107 16.59 11.17 -5.33
N GLY A 108 16.44 11.27 -4.02
CA GLY A 108 15.91 12.47 -3.36
C GLY A 108 14.55 12.90 -3.95
N ALA A 109 14.15 14.15 -3.73
CA ALA A 109 12.91 14.71 -4.31
C ALA A 109 12.88 14.73 -5.87
N GLY A 110 13.95 14.30 -6.54
CA GLY A 110 14.14 14.38 -8.00
C GLY A 110 13.55 13.24 -8.82
N PHE A 111 13.10 12.13 -8.22
CA PHE A 111 12.53 10.98 -8.98
C PHE A 111 11.06 11.18 -9.42
N LEU A 112 10.46 12.33 -9.15
CA LEU A 112 9.06 12.62 -9.44
C LEU A 112 8.80 12.98 -10.92
N LEU A 113 9.47 12.32 -11.88
CA LEU A 113 9.36 12.61 -13.32
C LEU A 113 8.09 12.00 -13.97
N GLY A 114 6.95 12.07 -13.27
CA GLY A 114 5.63 11.72 -13.81
C GLY A 114 4.73 12.94 -13.90
N SER A 115 3.83 12.98 -14.88
CA SER A 115 2.83 14.05 -14.97
C SER A 115 1.91 14.04 -13.74
N ILE A 116 1.96 15.11 -12.93
CA ILE A 116 1.04 15.30 -11.81
C ILE A 116 -0.32 15.70 -12.37
N MET A 117 -1.31 14.82 -12.21
CA MET A 117 -2.71 15.19 -12.38
C MET A 117 -3.22 15.79 -11.08
N TRP A 118 -3.55 17.08 -11.09
CA TRP A 118 -4.06 17.73 -9.89
C TRP A 118 -5.47 17.22 -9.55
N PRO A 119 -5.82 17.09 -8.26
CA PRO A 119 -7.19 16.84 -7.87
C PRO A 119 -8.09 18.03 -8.25
N PRO A 120 -9.40 17.81 -8.44
CA PRO A 120 -10.35 18.90 -8.61
C PRO A 120 -10.36 19.80 -7.37
N GLU A 121 -10.59 21.09 -7.55
CA GLU A 121 -10.73 22.03 -6.42
C GLU A 121 -12.09 21.90 -5.73
N TYR A 122 -13.09 21.42 -6.47
CA TYR A 122 -14.45 21.22 -6.01
C TYR A 122 -15.06 20.01 -6.73
N LEU A 123 -15.88 19.25 -5.99
CA LEU A 123 -16.82 18.28 -6.53
C LEU A 123 -18.19 18.57 -5.92
N ASN A 124 -19.23 18.39 -6.72
CA ASN A 124 -20.58 18.49 -6.19
C ASN A 124 -20.96 17.21 -5.41
N PRO A 125 -21.96 17.26 -4.52
CA PRO A 125 -22.33 16.09 -3.70
C PRO A 125 -22.78 14.87 -4.51
N GLU A 126 -23.38 15.07 -5.69
CA GLU A 126 -23.83 13.99 -6.57
C GLU A 126 -22.65 13.24 -7.19
N GLU A 127 -21.63 13.97 -7.67
CA GLU A 127 -20.38 13.41 -8.19
C GLU A 127 -19.66 12.58 -7.11
N GLU A 128 -19.59 13.09 -5.88
CA GLU A 128 -19.01 12.34 -4.77
C GLU A 128 -19.80 11.04 -4.50
N ALA A 129 -21.14 11.09 -4.54
CA ALA A 129 -21.99 9.92 -4.32
C ALA A 129 -21.78 8.85 -5.39
N GLN A 130 -21.72 9.26 -6.67
CA GLN A 130 -21.43 8.37 -7.78
C GLN A 130 -20.07 7.69 -7.62
N MET A 131 -19.04 8.43 -7.18
CA MET A 131 -17.70 7.85 -6.95
C MET A 131 -17.68 6.86 -5.77
N ARG A 132 -18.43 7.12 -4.70
CA ARG A 132 -18.60 6.16 -3.60
C ARG A 132 -19.30 4.89 -4.05
N GLU A 133 -20.36 5.03 -4.85
CA GLU A 133 -21.11 3.89 -5.40
C GLU A 133 -20.22 3.03 -6.30
N ALA A 134 -19.48 3.66 -7.22
CA ALA A 134 -18.54 2.96 -8.10
C ALA A 134 -17.51 2.15 -7.30
N MET A 135 -16.97 2.70 -6.21
CA MET A 135 -16.02 2.01 -5.34
C MET A 135 -16.67 0.80 -4.64
N ARG A 136 -17.90 0.96 -4.13
CA ARG A 136 -18.64 -0.14 -3.49
C ARG A 136 -18.89 -1.28 -4.47
N THR A 137 -19.30 -0.97 -5.70
CA THR A 137 -19.53 -1.98 -6.74
C THR A 137 -18.25 -2.72 -7.12
N GLN A 138 -17.11 -2.02 -7.23
CA GLN A 138 -15.81 -2.65 -7.49
C GLN A 138 -15.40 -3.59 -6.35
N GLN A 139 -15.51 -3.17 -5.09
CA GLN A 139 -15.18 -4.02 -3.94
C GLN A 139 -16.05 -5.29 -3.88
N THR A 140 -17.35 -5.19 -4.20
CA THR A 140 -18.23 -6.37 -4.27
C THR A 140 -17.93 -7.28 -5.46
N SER A 141 -17.34 -6.75 -6.54
CA SER A 141 -17.00 -7.52 -7.73
C SER A 141 -15.71 -8.33 -7.57
N SER A 142 -14.80 -7.91 -6.68
CA SER A 142 -13.57 -8.66 -6.35
C SER A 142 -13.78 -9.88 -5.45
N ASP A 143 -14.95 -10.03 -4.81
CA ASP A 143 -15.31 -11.21 -4.00
C ASP A 143 -16.02 -12.32 -4.82
N SER A 144 -16.29 -12.08 -6.12
CA SER A 144 -16.95 -13.05 -7.02
C SER A 144 -15.97 -13.58 -8.08
N GLY A 145 -14.87 -14.18 -7.65
CA GLY A 145 -13.83 -14.76 -8.52
C GLY A 145 -13.31 -16.10 -8.02
N GLY A 146 -14.21 -17.05 -7.75
CA GLY A 146 -13.84 -18.43 -7.42
C GLY A 146 -13.56 -19.28 -8.66
N GLY A 147 -12.41 -19.97 -8.66
CA GLY A 147 -12.20 -21.24 -9.36
C GLY A 147 -11.56 -21.18 -10.75
N GLY A 148 -10.24 -21.34 -10.81
CA GLY A 148 -9.48 -21.54 -12.04
C GLY A 148 -8.10 -22.12 -11.74
N ASP A 149 -8.05 -23.45 -11.67
CA ASP A 149 -6.88 -24.31 -11.50
C ASP A 149 -5.77 -23.99 -12.51
N SER A 150 -4.54 -23.72 -12.04
CA SER A 150 -3.28 -24.09 -12.71
C SER A 150 -2.06 -23.61 -11.93
N GLY A 151 -1.20 -24.55 -11.56
CA GLY A 151 0.22 -24.27 -11.34
C GLY A 151 0.70 -24.28 -9.88
N SER A 152 0.60 -25.44 -9.25
CA SER A 152 1.44 -25.87 -8.13
C SER A 152 2.91 -25.44 -8.29
N ASN A 153 3.49 -24.81 -7.27
CA ASN A 153 4.89 -24.97 -6.92
C ASN A 153 4.99 -25.10 -5.39
N SER A 154 4.48 -26.24 -4.91
CA SER A 154 4.71 -26.74 -3.57
C SER A 154 6.18 -27.13 -3.44
N TYR A 155 6.90 -26.47 -2.53
CA TYR A 155 8.14 -26.96 -1.95
C TYR A 155 7.79 -28.17 -1.07
N SER A 156 7.71 -29.36 -1.68
CA SER A 156 7.62 -30.62 -0.95
C SER A 156 8.90 -31.40 -1.18
N SER A 157 9.66 -31.47 -0.10
CA SER A 157 10.65 -32.49 0.19
C SER A 157 10.04 -33.89 0.02
N GLY A 158 10.69 -34.75 -0.76
CA GLY A 158 10.48 -36.20 -0.67
C GLY A 158 10.33 -36.91 -2.00
N SER A 159 11.35 -37.71 -2.31
CA SER A 159 11.29 -39.03 -2.98
C SER A 159 10.82 -39.15 -4.43
N ASP A 160 11.83 -39.46 -5.26
CA ASP A 160 11.88 -40.56 -6.23
C ASP A 160 11.14 -40.43 -7.58
N SER A 161 11.92 -40.32 -8.64
CA SER A 161 12.09 -41.39 -9.66
C SER A 161 12.50 -40.79 -11.02
N SER A 162 13.72 -41.07 -11.45
CA SER A 162 14.15 -40.87 -12.83
C SER A 162 15.12 -41.97 -13.23
N SER A 163 14.55 -42.98 -13.89
CA SER A 163 15.04 -43.65 -15.09
C SER A 163 16.53 -44.05 -15.18
N ASP A 164 16.71 -45.37 -15.18
CA ASP A 164 17.44 -46.16 -16.20
C ASP A 164 18.87 -45.75 -16.58
N SER A 165 19.84 -46.40 -15.94
CA SER A 165 21.12 -46.75 -16.55
C SER A 165 21.73 -47.91 -15.77
N GLY A 166 21.84 -49.07 -16.42
CA GLY A 166 22.19 -50.34 -15.79
C GLY A 166 23.68 -50.61 -15.57
N TRP A 167 23.92 -51.90 -15.34
CA TRP A 167 25.19 -52.64 -15.18
C TRP A 167 25.76 -52.72 -13.76
N ASP A 168 25.52 -53.92 -13.21
CA ASP A 168 26.50 -54.87 -12.67
C ASP A 168 26.81 -54.95 -11.16
N ASP A 169 26.75 -56.23 -10.75
CA ASP A 169 27.53 -56.97 -9.77
C ASP A 169 27.45 -56.63 -8.26
N GLY A 170 27.07 -57.68 -7.51
CA GLY A 170 27.83 -58.07 -6.33
C GLY A 170 26.99 -58.40 -5.11
N ASP A 171 26.85 -59.71 -4.86
CA ASP A 171 26.41 -60.35 -3.62
C ASP A 171 26.99 -59.70 -2.35
N SER A 172 26.23 -59.71 -1.25
CA SER A 172 26.66 -60.41 -0.02
C SER A 172 25.61 -60.29 1.09
N ASP A 173 25.28 -61.44 1.62
CA ASP A 173 24.50 -61.71 2.82
C ASP A 173 25.04 -61.01 4.08
N GLY A 174 24.17 -60.82 5.07
CA GLY A 174 24.56 -60.32 6.39
C GLY A 174 23.42 -60.28 7.40
N ASP A 175 23.07 -61.44 7.94
CA ASP A 175 22.26 -61.63 9.14
C ASP A 175 22.78 -60.80 10.33
N GLY A 176 21.89 -60.38 11.24
CA GLY A 176 22.25 -59.52 12.36
C GLY A 176 21.12 -59.19 13.34
N ASP A 177 20.48 -60.22 13.84
CA ASP A 177 19.71 -60.30 15.09
C ASP A 177 20.49 -59.73 16.29
N GLY A 178 19.82 -58.96 17.16
CA GLY A 178 20.46 -58.39 18.36
C GLY A 178 19.57 -57.48 19.20
N ASP A 179 18.88 -58.10 20.15
CA ASP A 179 18.05 -57.57 21.23
C ASP A 179 18.86 -56.80 22.31
N PHE A 180 18.13 -56.13 23.21
CA PHE A 180 18.49 -55.59 24.55
C PHE A 180 19.01 -54.14 24.73
N GLY A 181 18.29 -53.41 25.61
CA GLY A 181 18.81 -52.24 26.34
C GLY A 181 17.74 -51.29 26.88
#